data_AF-A0A2T4JM15-F1
#
_entry.id   AF-A0A2T4JM15-F1
#
_cell.length_a   1.000
_cell.length_b   1.000
_cell.length_c   1.000
_cell.angle_alpha   90.00
_cell.angle_beta   90.00
_cell.angle_gamma   90.00
#
_symmetry.space_group_name_H-M   'P 1'
#
loop_
_entity.id
_entity.type
_entity.pdbx_description
1 polymer ?
#
loop_
_entity_poly.entity_id
_entity_poly.type
_entity_poly.pdbx_seq_one_letter_code
_entity_poly.pdbx_strand_id
1 'polypeptide(L)'
;MSIKYTEHGIGLHDAIEAAGHWLRQVDGVWQSSDDAAVQAIIDGYQPPLPTLSPSQFEWLLAYTGLDAVWDALESATKGRNPEMYAMLRMQRRRGSYIWDEALRLIDVFRPHLPPGSPPLTEAALRPVWMVAATK
;
A
#
# COMPACT_ATOMS: atom_id res chain seq x y z
N MET A 1 25.54 16.16 14.29
CA MET A 1 24.64 15.25 15.05
C MET A 1 24.90 13.84 14.50
N SER A 2 24.54 12.72 15.14
CA SER A 2 24.72 11.41 14.48
C SER A 2 23.40 11.01 13.82
N ILE A 3 23.41 10.75 12.51
CA ILE A 3 22.24 10.21 11.81
C ILE A 3 22.00 8.78 12.28
N LYS A 4 20.73 8.48 12.58
CA LYS A 4 20.25 7.12 12.80
C LYS A 4 19.70 6.60 11.49
N TYR A 5 20.49 5.81 10.78
CA TYR A 5 20.16 5.29 9.46
C TYR A 5 19.95 3.78 9.48
N THR A 6 18.78 3.35 9.01
CA THR A 6 18.54 1.98 8.53
C THR A 6 18.32 2.07 7.02
N GLU A 7 18.97 1.20 6.24
CA GLU A 7 18.83 1.21 4.78
C GLU A 7 17.38 0.93 4.36
N HIS A 8 16.77 1.88 3.63
CA HIS A 8 15.42 1.76 3.08
C HIS A 8 15.42 1.61 1.54
N GLY A 9 16.58 1.31 0.95
CA GLY A 9 16.77 1.15 -0.49
C GLY A 9 16.88 2.49 -1.23
N ILE A 10 17.04 2.40 -2.56
CA ILE A 10 17.33 3.55 -3.43
C ILE A 10 16.31 4.69 -3.31
N GLY A 11 15.03 4.38 -3.08
CA GLY A 11 13.99 5.41 -2.99
C GLY A 11 14.17 6.40 -1.83
N LEU A 12 14.81 6.00 -0.73
CA LEU A 12 15.14 6.93 0.36
C LEU A 12 16.25 7.90 -0.08
N HIS A 13 17.25 7.40 -0.79
CA HIS A 13 18.31 8.25 -1.34
C HIS A 13 17.75 9.23 -2.37
N ASP A 14 16.85 8.79 -3.25
CA ASP A 14 16.17 9.65 -4.22
C ASP A 14 15.34 10.74 -3.52
N ALA A 15 14.66 10.41 -2.42
CA ALA A 15 13.88 11.37 -1.62
C ALA A 15 14.77 12.43 -0.94
N ILE A 16 15.94 12.00 -0.44
CA ILE A 16 16.95 12.90 0.15
C ILE A 16 17.51 13.84 -0.93
N GLU A 17 17.86 13.31 -2.11
CA GLU A 17 18.37 14.08 -3.24
C GLU A 17 17.35 15.07 -3.80
N ALA A 18 16.09 14.65 -3.94
CA ALA A 18 14.99 15.50 -4.38
C ALA A 18 14.74 16.69 -3.43
N ALA A 19 15.06 16.55 -2.14
CA ALA A 19 15.02 17.63 -1.16
C ALA A 19 16.26 18.54 -1.21
N GLY A 20 17.21 18.30 -2.12
CA GLY A 20 18.45 19.06 -2.25
C GLY A 20 19.53 18.67 -1.23
N HIS A 21 19.37 17.51 -0.60
CA HIS A 21 20.30 16.99 0.41
C HIS A 21 21.03 15.75 -0.12
N TRP A 22 22.07 15.30 0.58
CA TRP A 22 22.72 14.03 0.27
C TRP A 22 22.99 13.26 1.55
N LEU A 23 23.02 11.94 1.41
CA LEU A 23 23.42 10.98 2.43
C LEU A 23 24.31 9.93 1.76
N ARG A 24 25.56 9.81 2.20
CA ARG A 24 26.53 8.86 1.64
C ARG A 24 27.45 8.31 2.72
N GLN A 25 27.95 7.11 2.49
CA GLN A 25 28.94 6.51 3.36
C GLN A 25 30.34 6.90 2.87
N VAL A 26 31.15 7.49 3.76
CA VAL A 26 32.56 7.84 3.52
C VAL A 26 33.37 7.21 4.63
N ASP A 27 34.34 6.36 4.28
CA ASP A 27 35.20 5.64 5.22
C ASP A 27 34.42 4.87 6.30
N GLY A 28 33.29 4.27 5.90
CA GLY A 28 32.42 3.50 6.80
C GLY A 28 31.47 4.35 7.66
N VAL A 29 31.57 5.68 7.61
CA VAL A 29 30.74 6.62 8.38
C VAL A 29 29.71 7.28 7.46
N TRP A 30 28.44 7.30 7.90
CA TRP A 30 27.40 8.05 7.21
C TRP A 30 27.59 9.54 7.41
N GLN A 31 27.73 10.26 6.30
CA GLN A 31 27.81 11.70 6.25
C GLN A 31 26.60 12.25 5.48
N SER A 32 26.16 13.45 5.87
CA SER A 32 25.07 14.14 5.18
C SER A 32 25.39 15.61 4.92
N SER A 33 24.61 16.23 4.03
CA SER A 33 24.64 17.67 3.81
C SER A 33 24.09 18.48 4.99
N ASP A 34 23.11 17.93 5.71
CA ASP A 34 22.41 18.54 6.84
C ASP A 34 21.78 17.43 7.67
N ASP A 35 22.37 17.14 8.83
CA ASP A 35 21.95 16.00 9.65
C ASP A 35 20.50 16.13 10.14
N ALA A 36 20.03 17.36 10.42
CA ALA A 36 18.70 17.57 10.96
C ALA A 36 17.65 17.41 9.86
N ALA A 37 17.88 18.00 8.69
CA ALA A 37 16.98 17.88 7.55
C ALA A 37 16.92 16.43 7.03
N VAL A 38 18.08 15.77 6.89
CA VAL A 38 18.14 14.37 6.43
C VAL A 38 17.49 13.42 7.43
N GLN A 39 17.68 13.62 8.74
CA GLN A 39 17.00 12.78 9.74
C GLN A 39 15.48 12.97 9.68
N ALA A 40 14.99 14.20 9.47
CA ALA A 40 13.55 14.43 9.30
C ALA A 40 12.97 13.71 8.07
N ILE A 41 13.75 13.63 6.97
CA ILE A 41 13.35 12.86 5.78
C ILE A 41 13.34 11.36 6.08
N ILE A 42 14.38 10.83 6.74
CA ILE A 42 14.46 9.41 7.13
C ILE A 42 13.28 9.04 8.04
N ASP A 43 13.01 9.83 9.07
CA ASP A 43 11.96 9.57 10.05
C ASP A 43 10.55 9.63 9.42
N GLY A 44 10.39 10.44 8.36
CA GLY A 44 9.13 10.57 7.62
C GLY A 44 9.02 9.68 6.38
N TYR A 45 10.08 8.97 5.98
CA TYR A 45 10.10 8.26 4.72
C TYR A 45 9.18 7.04 4.75
N GLN A 46 8.20 7.05 3.85
CA GLN A 46 7.34 5.91 3.59
C GLN A 46 7.63 5.38 2.19
N PRO A 47 8.20 4.18 2.03
CA PRO A 47 8.49 3.65 0.71
C PRO A 47 7.21 3.52 -0.11
N PRO A 48 7.28 3.77 -1.43
CA PRO A 48 6.12 3.58 -2.31
C PRO A 48 5.67 2.13 -2.23
N LEU A 49 4.35 1.92 -2.30
CA LEU A 49 3.80 0.58 -2.23
C LEU A 49 3.95 -0.13 -3.58
N PRO A 50 4.41 -1.39 -3.57
CA PRO A 50 4.56 -2.17 -4.80
C PRO A 50 3.21 -2.44 -5.45
N THR A 51 3.20 -2.61 -6.77
CA THR A 51 2.03 -3.12 -7.50
C THR A 51 1.90 -4.61 -7.23
N LEU A 52 0.71 -5.09 -6.86
CA LEU A 52 0.47 -6.50 -6.63
C LEU A 52 0.05 -7.19 -7.93
N SER A 53 0.57 -8.39 -8.15
CA SER A 53 0.04 -9.33 -9.14
C SER A 53 -1.30 -9.93 -8.67
N PRO A 54 -2.05 -10.62 -9.55
CA PRO A 54 -3.32 -11.24 -9.17
C PRO A 54 -3.20 -12.25 -8.02
N SER A 55 -2.16 -13.09 -8.02
CA SER A 55 -1.93 -14.08 -6.96
C SER A 55 -1.57 -13.42 -5.62
N GLN A 56 -0.80 -12.34 -5.64
CA GLN A 56 -0.45 -11.58 -4.43
C GLN A 56 -1.66 -10.87 -3.83
N PHE A 57 -2.51 -10.29 -4.69
CA PHE A 57 -3.74 -9.67 -4.24
C PHE A 57 -4.74 -10.71 -3.70
N GLU A 58 -4.86 -11.87 -4.36
CA GLU A 58 -5.68 -12.98 -3.87
C GLU A 58 -5.18 -13.50 -2.51
N TRP A 59 -3.85 -13.65 -2.36
CA TRP A 59 -3.24 -13.99 -1.08
C TRP A 59 -3.58 -12.95 0.00
N LEU A 60 -3.50 -11.66 -0.31
CA LEU A 60 -3.86 -10.58 0.62
C LEU A 60 -5.31 -10.74 1.07
N LEU A 61 -6.24 -10.94 0.14
CA LEU A 61 -7.66 -11.07 0.45
C LEU A 61 -7.90 -12.24 1.39
N ALA A 62 -7.35 -13.41 1.08
CA ALA A 62 -7.48 -14.60 1.92
C ALA A 62 -6.81 -14.44 3.29
N TYR A 63 -5.60 -13.84 3.34
CA TYR A 63 -4.85 -13.63 4.58
C TYR A 63 -5.56 -12.67 5.55
N THR A 64 -6.29 -11.71 5.01
CA THR A 64 -6.98 -10.67 5.80
C THR A 64 -8.46 -10.98 6.04
N GLY A 65 -9.01 -12.02 5.41
CA GLY A 65 -10.45 -12.32 5.41
C GLY A 65 -11.28 -11.34 4.57
N LEU A 66 -10.63 -10.52 3.73
CA LEU A 66 -11.31 -9.58 2.84
C LEU A 66 -11.93 -10.28 1.62
N ASP A 67 -11.54 -11.51 1.33
CA ASP A 67 -12.22 -12.39 0.37
C ASP A 67 -13.70 -12.59 0.74
N ALA A 68 -13.99 -12.83 2.02
CA ALA A 68 -15.36 -12.97 2.51
C ALA A 68 -16.17 -11.67 2.38
N VAL A 69 -15.53 -10.51 2.58
CA VAL A 69 -16.16 -9.19 2.36
C VAL A 69 -16.49 -9.01 0.88
N TRP A 70 -15.55 -9.35 0.00
CA TRP A 70 -15.73 -9.29 -1.44
C TRP A 70 -16.88 -10.19 -1.91
N ASP A 71 -16.92 -11.43 -1.43
CA ASP A 71 -17.96 -12.40 -1.78
C ASP A 71 -19.34 -11.96 -1.27
N ALA A 72 -19.41 -11.36 -0.08
CA ALA A 72 -20.63 -10.78 0.46
C ALA A 72 -21.14 -9.60 -0.39
N LEU A 73 -20.24 -8.72 -0.85
CA LEU A 73 -20.57 -7.63 -1.77
C LEU A 73 -21.08 -8.15 -3.12
N GLU A 74 -20.41 -9.16 -3.70
CA GLU A 74 -20.86 -9.80 -4.94
C GLU A 74 -22.25 -10.42 -4.76
N SER A 75 -22.50 -11.13 -3.66
CA SER A 75 -23.80 -11.73 -3.35
C SER A 75 -24.90 -10.68 -3.17
N ALA A 76 -24.63 -9.59 -2.44
CA ALA A 76 -25.60 -8.54 -2.17
C ALA A 76 -25.97 -7.72 -3.42
N THR A 77 -25.04 -7.57 -4.36
CA THR A 77 -25.25 -6.80 -5.60
C THR A 77 -25.83 -7.64 -6.73
N LYS A 78 -25.60 -8.95 -6.74
CA LYS A 78 -26.11 -9.85 -7.77
C LYS A 78 -27.63 -9.78 -7.90
N GLY A 79 -28.10 -9.44 -9.09
CA GLY A 79 -29.54 -9.31 -9.41
C GLY A 79 -30.23 -8.05 -8.87
N ARG A 80 -29.62 -7.33 -7.93
CA ARG A 80 -30.15 -6.06 -7.38
C ARG A 80 -29.51 -4.84 -8.01
N ASN A 81 -28.21 -4.91 -8.28
CA ASN A 81 -27.44 -3.88 -8.98
C ASN A 81 -26.44 -4.57 -9.94
N PRO A 82 -26.90 -4.91 -11.17
CA PRO A 82 -26.09 -5.64 -12.15
C PRO A 82 -24.81 -4.91 -12.56
N GLU A 83 -24.82 -3.58 -12.59
CA GLU A 83 -23.66 -2.76 -12.93
C GLU A 83 -22.59 -2.86 -11.85
N MET A 84 -22.97 -2.68 -10.58
CA MET A 84 -22.06 -2.83 -9.44
C MET A 84 -21.49 -4.24 -9.36
N TYR A 85 -22.33 -5.26 -9.61
CA TYR A 85 -21.89 -6.65 -9.69
C TYR A 85 -20.87 -6.86 -10.81
N ALA A 86 -21.13 -6.35 -12.02
CA ALA A 86 -20.20 -6.45 -13.14
C ALA A 86 -18.87 -5.73 -12.84
N MET A 87 -18.90 -4.57 -12.18
CA MET A 87 -17.72 -3.83 -11.76
C MET A 87 -16.89 -4.62 -10.73
N LEU A 88 -17.49 -5.22 -9.71
CA LEU A 88 -16.80 -6.10 -8.76
C LEU A 88 -16.10 -7.25 -9.49
N ARG A 89 -16.81 -7.93 -10.41
CA ARG A 89 -16.26 -9.05 -11.18
C ARG A 89 -15.10 -8.63 -12.07
N MET A 90 -15.17 -7.45 -12.68
CA MET A 90 -14.08 -6.89 -13.47
C MET A 90 -12.86 -6.59 -12.60
N GLN A 91 -13.07 -5.94 -11.46
CA GLN A 91 -11.98 -5.51 -10.56
C GLN A 91 -11.24 -6.70 -9.96
N ARG A 92 -11.96 -7.78 -9.59
CA ARG A 92 -11.38 -9.04 -9.08
C ARG A 92 -10.50 -9.77 -10.10
N ARG A 93 -10.65 -9.47 -11.38
CA ARG A 93 -9.94 -10.12 -12.50
C ARG A 93 -8.86 -9.24 -13.12
N ARG A 94 -8.52 -8.11 -12.49
CA ARG A 94 -7.46 -7.24 -12.99
C ARG A 94 -6.12 -7.97 -13.02
N GLY A 95 -5.31 -7.65 -14.02
CA GLY A 95 -3.97 -8.19 -14.18
C GLY A 95 -2.94 -7.59 -13.21
N SER A 96 -3.27 -6.49 -12.55
CA SER A 96 -2.43 -5.80 -11.58
C SER A 96 -3.26 -4.93 -10.65
N TYR A 97 -2.77 -4.75 -9.42
CA TYR A 97 -3.43 -3.94 -8.40
C TYR A 97 -2.46 -2.88 -7.89
N ILE A 98 -2.83 -1.62 -8.12
CA ILE A 98 -2.08 -0.44 -7.70
C ILE A 98 -2.75 0.12 -6.44
N TRP A 99 -1.95 0.51 -5.45
CA TRP A 99 -2.43 0.96 -4.14
C TRP A 99 -3.50 2.05 -4.22
N ASP A 100 -3.23 3.15 -4.92
CA ASP A 100 -4.16 4.28 -5.03
C ASP A 100 -5.47 3.93 -5.75
N GLU A 101 -5.42 2.96 -6.66
CA GLU A 101 -6.62 2.43 -7.32
C GLU A 101 -7.42 1.54 -6.38
N ALA A 102 -6.76 0.73 -5.56
CA ALA A 102 -7.41 -0.10 -4.55
C ALA A 102 -8.10 0.76 -3.47
N LEU A 103 -7.46 1.85 -3.02
CA LEU A 103 -8.10 2.79 -2.08
C LEU A 103 -9.33 3.48 -2.69
N ARG A 104 -9.23 3.94 -3.95
CA ARG A 104 -10.40 4.48 -4.68
C ARG A 104 -11.51 3.45 -4.82
N LEU A 105 -11.15 2.18 -5.06
CA LEU A 105 -12.12 1.10 -5.14
C LEU A 105 -12.84 0.88 -3.80
N ILE A 106 -12.09 0.89 -2.71
CA ILE A 106 -12.64 0.81 -1.34
C ILE A 106 -13.63 1.96 -1.11
N ASP A 107 -13.29 3.19 -1.49
CA ASP A 107 -14.19 4.33 -1.32
C ASP A 107 -15.50 4.19 -2.09
N VAL A 108 -15.44 3.66 -3.32
CA VAL A 108 -16.63 3.35 -4.13
C VAL A 108 -17.53 2.32 -3.44
N PHE A 109 -16.96 1.28 -2.83
CA PHE A 109 -17.74 0.21 -2.18
C PHE A 109 -18.04 0.45 -0.71
N ARG A 110 -17.42 1.45 -0.08
CA ARG A 110 -17.56 1.74 1.35
C ARG A 110 -19.03 1.86 1.80
N PRO A 111 -19.93 2.54 1.06
CA PRO A 111 -21.35 2.63 1.44
C PRO A 111 -22.10 1.30 1.39
N HIS A 112 -21.52 0.28 0.76
CA HIS A 112 -22.15 -1.03 0.52
C HIS A 112 -21.53 -2.14 1.35
N LEU A 113 -20.52 -1.84 2.18
CA LEU A 113 -19.84 -2.84 2.98
C LEU A 113 -20.83 -3.56 3.93
N PRO A 114 -20.73 -4.90 4.04
CA PRO A 114 -21.50 -5.65 5.03
C PRO A 114 -21.26 -5.10 6.46
N PRO A 115 -22.28 -5.10 7.33
CA PRO A 115 -22.10 -4.79 8.75
C PRO A 115 -21.01 -5.68 9.37
N GLY A 116 -20.12 -5.09 10.16
CA GLY A 116 -19.02 -5.82 10.80
C GLY A 116 -17.82 -6.08 9.89
N SER A 117 -17.77 -5.50 8.69
CA SER A 117 -16.56 -5.54 7.85
C SER A 117 -15.35 -4.98 8.61
N PRO A 118 -14.15 -5.57 8.44
CA PRO A 118 -12.93 -5.05 9.05
C PRO A 118 -12.64 -3.62 8.56
N PRO A 119 -11.88 -2.83 9.33
CA PRO A 119 -11.55 -1.47 8.95
C PRO A 119 -10.69 -1.45 7.67
N LEU A 120 -11.21 -0.84 6.61
CA LEU A 120 -10.52 -0.64 5.33
C LEU A 120 -9.82 0.74 5.30
N THR A 121 -8.97 1.00 6.30
CA THR A 121 -8.20 2.25 6.37
C THR A 121 -6.80 2.05 5.77
N GLU A 122 -6.16 3.14 5.33
CA GLU A 122 -4.79 3.09 4.81
C GLU A 122 -3.82 2.46 5.83
N ALA A 123 -3.91 2.88 7.09
CA ALA A 123 -3.07 2.37 8.17
C ALA A 123 -3.25 0.86 8.43
N ALA A 124 -4.46 0.32 8.24
CA ALA A 124 -4.73 -1.10 8.42
C ALA A 124 -4.26 -1.92 7.21
N LEU A 125 -4.43 -1.39 6.00
CA LEU A 125 -4.15 -2.11 4.76
C LEU A 125 -2.68 -2.04 4.32
N ARG A 126 -1.97 -0.96 4.66
CA ARG A 126 -0.59 -0.73 4.19
C ARG A 126 0.38 -1.84 4.62
N PRO A 127 0.40 -2.30 5.88
CA PRO A 127 1.31 -3.36 6.30
C PRO A 127 1.04 -4.68 5.56
N VAL A 128 -0.23 -5.07 5.42
CA VAL A 128 -0.60 -6.32 4.76
C VAL A 128 -0.36 -6.27 3.25
N TRP A 129 -0.46 -5.09 2.64
CA TRP A 129 -0.08 -4.87 1.24
C TRP A 129 1.40 -5.13 1.00
N MET A 130 2.27 -4.58 1.85
CA MET A 130 3.71 -4.85 1.76
C MET A 130 4.03 -6.33 1.96
N VAL A 131 3.35 -7.00 2.90
CA VAL A 131 3.54 -8.45 3.13
C VAL A 131 3.11 -9.24 1.89
N ALA A 132 1.96 -8.92 1.30
CA ALA A 132 1.45 -9.59 0.11
C ALA A 132 2.39 -9.47 -1.09
N ALA A 133 3.10 -8.35 -1.24
CA ALA A 133 4.08 -8.15 -2.30
C ALA A 133 5.30 -9.08 -2.22
N THR A 134 5.51 -9.74 -1.07
CA THR A 134 6.59 -10.70 -0.86
C THR A 134 6.16 -12.15 -1.08
N LYS A 135 4.92 -12.37 -1.54
CA LYS A 135 4.33 -13.69 -1.76
C LYS A 135 4.36 -14.09 -3.22
#